data_AF-A0A916G7Z2-F1
#
_entry.id   AF-A0A916G7Z2-F1
#
_cell.length_a   1.000
_cell.length_b   1.000
_cell.length_c   1.000
_cell.angle_alpha   90.00
_cell.angle_beta   90.00
_cell.angle_gamma   90.00
#
_symmetry.space_group_name_H-M   'P 1'
#
loop_
_entity.id
_entity.type
_entity.pdbx_description
1 polymer ?
#
loop_
_entity_poly.entity_id
_entity_poly.type
_entity_poly.pdbx_seq_one_letter_code
_entity_poly.pdbx_strand_id
1 'polypeptide(L)'
;MASNVRPQGPGLRQSCKSLRLTFRVVNREIQLVGYERLDMIPPPSIGERPEAGKHGGFWIELRDAGNRALFHRVLDNPLGNSVEVHSPDGKIERRFGEVTEGIFEVLLPDEDDARSVVLMGNPLVPAKGKAKHPAASGELARFEIPGRGKGGE
;
A
#
# COMPACT_ATOMS: atom_id res chain seq x y z
N MET A 1 -25.95 29.07 2.18
CA MET A 1 -24.47 29.02 2.23
C MET A 1 -24.07 27.60 1.86
N ALA A 2 -23.74 27.36 0.60
CA ALA A 2 -23.37 26.03 0.10
C ALA A 2 -21.84 25.95 0.04
N SER A 3 -21.27 25.03 0.81
CA SER A 3 -19.83 24.80 0.88
C SER A 3 -19.37 24.08 -0.39
N ASN A 4 -18.63 24.80 -1.24
CA ASN A 4 -17.92 24.26 -2.38
C ASN A 4 -16.81 23.32 -1.88
N VAL A 5 -17.04 22.02 -1.93
CA VAL A 5 -15.96 21.03 -1.87
C VAL A 5 -15.25 21.07 -3.22
N ARG A 6 -14.07 21.70 -3.27
CA ARG A 6 -13.19 21.64 -4.44
C ARG A 6 -12.54 20.24 -4.49
N PRO A 7 -12.58 19.53 -5.63
CA PRO A 7 -11.71 18.38 -5.81
C PRO A 7 -10.25 18.88 -5.83
N GLN A 8 -9.45 18.44 -4.86
CA GLN A 8 -8.02 18.73 -4.82
C GLN A 8 -7.28 17.68 -5.65
N GLY A 9 -6.52 18.15 -6.65
CA GLY A 9 -5.55 17.38 -7.42
C GLY A 9 -5.67 17.65 -8.93
N PRO A 10 -4.56 17.96 -9.65
CA PRO A 10 -4.59 17.99 -11.11
C PRO A 10 -5.08 16.63 -11.59
N GLY A 11 -6.08 16.62 -12.47
CA GLY A 11 -6.80 15.42 -12.88
C GLY A 11 -5.84 14.29 -13.25
N LEU A 12 -5.73 13.30 -12.35
CA LEU A 12 -5.24 11.98 -12.70
C LEU A 12 -6.12 11.53 -13.86
N ARG A 13 -5.57 11.52 -15.08
CA ARG A 13 -6.20 10.76 -16.16
C ARG A 13 -6.26 9.35 -15.61
N GLN A 14 -7.46 8.90 -15.28
CA GLN A 14 -7.64 7.56 -14.78
C GLN A 14 -7.13 6.64 -15.90
N SER A 15 -6.00 5.97 -15.67
CA SER A 15 -5.45 5.05 -16.66
C SER A 15 -6.55 4.04 -16.99
N CYS A 16 -6.87 3.85 -18.27
CA CYS A 16 -7.78 2.78 -18.66
C CYS A 16 -7.13 1.39 -18.53
N LYS A 17 -5.90 1.34 -18.01
CA LYS A 17 -5.12 0.13 -17.77
C LYS A 17 -4.73 0.03 -16.29
N SER A 18 -4.65 -1.20 -15.82
CA SER A 18 -4.25 -1.52 -14.45
C SER A 18 -3.01 -2.41 -14.44
N LEU A 19 -2.20 -2.26 -13.40
CA LEU A 19 -1.17 -3.19 -13.00
C LEU A 19 -1.72 -4.07 -11.88
N ARG A 20 -1.81 -5.38 -12.13
CA ARG A 20 -2.04 -6.38 -11.10
C ARG A 20 -0.71 -6.91 -10.61
N LEU A 21 -0.47 -6.74 -9.32
CA LEU A 21 0.73 -7.20 -8.64
C LEU A 21 0.36 -8.27 -7.65
N THR A 22 1.01 -9.42 -7.73
CA THR A 22 0.82 -10.54 -6.79
C THR A 22 2.02 -10.62 -5.87
N PHE A 23 1.79 -10.48 -4.58
CA PHE A 23 2.81 -10.54 -3.56
C PHE A 23 2.69 -11.83 -2.78
N ARG A 24 3.84 -12.43 -2.45
CA ARG A 24 3.94 -13.56 -1.52
C ARG A 24 4.69 -13.11 -0.28
N VAL A 25 4.11 -13.40 0.88
CA VAL A 25 4.76 -13.23 2.18
C VAL A 25 5.20 -14.60 2.67
N VAL A 26 6.50 -14.78 2.89
CA VAL A 26 7.10 -16.05 3.33
C VAL A 26 8.35 -15.74 4.15
N ASN A 27 8.58 -16.44 5.26
CA ASN A 27 9.78 -16.22 6.10
C ASN A 27 10.04 -14.76 6.52
N ARG A 28 8.98 -13.95 6.75
CA ARG A 28 9.07 -12.50 7.04
C ARG A 28 9.71 -11.68 5.91
N GLU A 29 9.67 -12.20 4.69
CA GLU A 29 10.03 -11.49 3.47
C GLU A 29 8.80 -11.29 2.60
N ILE A 30 8.84 -10.24 1.79
CA ILE A 30 7.78 -9.91 0.84
C ILE A 30 8.38 -9.97 -0.54
N GLN A 31 7.77 -10.79 -1.40
CA GLN A 31 8.24 -11.07 -2.74
C GLN A 31 7.17 -10.66 -3.74
N LEU A 32 7.55 -9.95 -4.80
CA LEU A 32 6.69 -9.75 -5.95
C LEU A 32 6.79 -10.98 -6.86
N VAL A 33 5.74 -11.79 -6.91
CA VAL A 33 5.70 -13.07 -7.63
C VAL A 33 4.84 -13.03 -8.90
N GLY A 34 4.09 -11.95 -9.11
CA GLY A 34 3.29 -11.75 -10.32
C GLY A 34 3.20 -10.28 -10.71
N TYR A 35 3.25 -10.02 -12.01
CA TYR A 35 3.12 -8.71 -12.63
C TYR A 35 2.31 -8.86 -13.93
N GLU A 36 1.14 -8.23 -13.99
CA GLU A 36 0.23 -8.34 -15.13
C GLU A 36 -0.36 -6.98 -15.48
N ARG A 37 -0.42 -6.66 -16.79
CA ARG A 37 -1.12 -5.49 -17.32
C ARG A 37 -2.52 -5.90 -17.75
N LEU A 38 -3.52 -5.17 -17.29
CA LEU A 38 -4.93 -5.41 -17.56
C LEU A 38 -5.55 -4.23 -18.29
N ASP A 39 -6.36 -4.50 -19.31
CA ASP A 39 -7.15 -3.49 -20.03
C ASP A 39 -8.45 -3.19 -19.27
N MET A 40 -8.29 -2.56 -18.11
CA MET A 40 -9.37 -2.21 -17.18
C MET A 40 -8.99 -0.97 -16.38
N ILE A 41 -9.99 -0.16 -16.06
CA ILE A 41 -9.86 1.00 -15.17
C ILE A 41 -9.57 0.50 -13.74
N PRO A 42 -8.50 0.99 -13.09
CA PRO A 42 -8.16 0.62 -11.73
C PRO A 42 -9.19 1.24 -10.76
N PRO A 43 -9.50 0.57 -9.64
CA PRO A 43 -10.29 1.21 -8.60
C PRO A 43 -9.59 2.49 -8.10
N PRO A 44 -10.34 3.55 -7.77
CA PRO A 44 -9.74 4.79 -7.27
C PRO A 44 -9.04 4.57 -5.92
N SER A 45 -8.09 5.44 -5.58
CA SER A 45 -7.68 5.55 -4.19
C SER A 45 -8.71 6.37 -3.42
N ILE A 46 -8.99 5.97 -2.18
CA ILE A 46 -9.93 6.67 -1.30
C ILE A 46 -9.15 7.40 -0.22
N GLY A 47 -9.45 8.69 -0.03
CA GLY A 47 -8.84 9.53 1.00
C GLY A 47 -7.49 10.14 0.62
N GLU A 48 -6.92 10.87 1.57
CA GLU A 48 -5.57 11.43 1.44
C GLU A 48 -4.51 10.35 1.64
N ARG A 49 -3.36 10.52 0.98
CA ARG A 49 -2.24 9.59 1.09
C ARG A 49 -1.74 9.52 2.54
N PRO A 50 -1.60 8.32 3.14
CA PRO A 50 -1.00 8.18 4.45
C PRO A 50 0.45 8.69 4.48
N GLU A 51 0.88 9.20 5.63
CA GLU A 51 2.21 9.74 5.84
C GLU A 51 2.99 8.75 6.69
N ALA A 52 4.13 8.27 6.17
CA ALA A 52 5.07 7.46 6.93
C ALA A 52 5.50 8.21 8.20
N GLY A 53 5.71 7.49 9.30
CA GLY A 53 6.05 8.11 10.59
C GLY A 53 4.87 8.70 11.36
N LYS A 54 3.74 9.00 10.70
CA LYS A 54 2.58 9.69 11.32
C LYS A 54 1.32 8.83 11.34
N HIS A 55 1.03 8.13 10.25
CA HIS A 55 -0.14 7.26 10.13
C HIS A 55 0.26 5.78 10.27
N GLY A 56 -0.57 5.00 10.96
CA GLY A 56 -0.44 3.54 11.09
C GLY A 56 -1.14 2.80 9.94
N GLY A 57 -0.87 1.50 9.80
CA GLY A 57 -1.53 0.64 8.81
C GLY A 57 -0.65 0.33 7.62
N PHE A 58 -1.25 -0.21 6.56
CA PHE A 58 -0.53 -0.66 5.36
C PHE A 58 -1.06 0.04 4.12
N TRP A 59 -0.15 0.42 3.23
CA TRP A 59 -0.51 0.95 1.92
C TRP A 59 0.58 0.67 0.92
N ILE A 60 0.22 0.64 -0.36
CA ILE A 60 1.15 0.62 -1.48
C ILE A 60 1.27 2.02 -2.04
N GLU A 61 2.47 2.40 -2.47
CA GLU A 61 2.71 3.58 -3.30
C GLU A 61 3.31 3.17 -4.66
N LEU A 62 2.76 3.74 -5.73
CA LEU A 62 3.39 3.72 -7.05
C LEU A 62 4.26 4.98 -7.16
N ARG A 63 5.55 4.82 -7.43
CA ARG A 63 6.51 5.94 -7.43
C ARG A 63 7.23 6.10 -8.77
N ASP A 64 7.54 7.35 -9.10
CA ASP A 64 8.35 7.71 -10.26
C ASP A 64 9.86 7.56 -10.00
N ALA A 65 10.69 7.90 -11.00
CA ALA A 65 12.15 7.88 -10.90
C ALA A 65 12.71 8.84 -9.83
N GLY A 66 11.97 9.90 -9.49
CA GLY A 66 12.32 10.85 -8.44
C GLY A 66 11.82 10.43 -7.06
N ASN A 67 11.34 9.20 -6.90
CA ASN A 67 10.74 8.66 -5.67
C ASN A 67 9.50 9.45 -5.20
N ARG A 68 8.81 10.15 -6.10
CA ARG A 68 7.54 10.83 -5.81
C ARG A 68 6.39 9.85 -6.01
N ALA A 69 5.45 9.83 -5.06
CA ALA A 69 4.25 9.01 -5.16
C ALA A 69 3.31 9.56 -6.24
N LEU A 70 3.07 8.76 -7.28
CA LEU A 70 2.08 9.01 -8.33
C LEU A 70 0.69 8.54 -7.90
N PHE A 71 0.64 7.44 -7.14
CA PHE A 71 -0.59 6.84 -6.65
C PHE A 71 -0.35 6.16 -5.30
N HIS A 72 -1.41 5.98 -4.52
CA HIS A 72 -1.38 5.17 -3.30
C HIS A 72 -2.62 4.29 -3.21
N ARG A 73 -2.54 3.20 -2.46
CA ARG A 73 -3.70 2.37 -2.11
C ARG A 73 -3.54 1.81 -0.70
N VAL A 74 -4.51 2.11 0.17
CA VAL A 74 -4.60 1.52 1.51
C VAL A 74 -4.94 0.04 1.40
N LEU A 75 -4.32 -0.79 2.24
CA LEU A 75 -4.50 -2.24 2.29
C LEU A 75 -5.04 -2.67 3.65
N ASP A 76 -5.95 -3.64 3.63
CA ASP A 76 -6.41 -4.32 4.85
C ASP A 76 -5.37 -5.38 5.26
N ASN A 77 -4.66 -5.12 6.37
CA ASN A 77 -3.58 -5.93 6.98
C ASN A 77 -3.05 -7.10 6.12
N PRO A 78 -2.26 -6.84 5.07
CA PRO A 78 -1.82 -7.87 4.11
C PRO A 78 -0.87 -8.91 4.72
N LEU A 79 -0.36 -8.66 5.92
CA LEU A 79 0.57 -9.54 6.63
C LEU A 79 -0.12 -10.51 7.60
N GLY A 80 -1.43 -10.33 7.84
CA GLY A 80 -2.22 -11.15 8.76
C GLY A 80 -1.64 -11.24 10.18
N ASN A 81 -0.75 -10.31 10.57
CA ASN A 81 0.04 -10.43 11.79
C ASN A 81 -0.61 -9.76 12.99
N SER A 82 -1.87 -9.36 12.89
CA SER A 82 -2.57 -8.71 13.98
C SER A 82 -4.06 -8.97 13.95
N VAL A 83 -4.64 -9.07 15.14
CA VAL A 83 -6.09 -9.24 15.36
C VAL A 83 -6.56 -8.21 16.38
N GLU A 84 -7.80 -7.75 16.24
CA GLU A 84 -8.47 -6.94 17.26
C GLU A 84 -9.14 -7.87 18.27
N VAL A 85 -8.81 -7.69 19.54
CA VAL A 85 -9.37 -8.45 20.66
C VAL A 85 -10.28 -7.53 21.45
N HIS A 86 -11.54 -7.93 21.54
CA HIS A 86 -12.54 -7.28 22.38
C HIS A 86 -12.53 -7.96 23.75
N SER A 87 -12.22 -7.21 24.79
CA SER A 87 -12.30 -7.71 26.16
C SER A 87 -13.73 -7.57 26.73
N PRO A 88 -14.11 -8.40 27.71
CA PRO A 88 -15.43 -8.31 28.35
C PRO A 88 -15.75 -6.94 28.98
N ASP A 89 -14.73 -6.13 29.31
CA ASP A 89 -14.88 -4.77 29.84
C ASP A 89 -15.07 -3.70 28.73
N GLY A 90 -15.21 -4.11 27.47
CA GLY A 90 -15.50 -3.24 26.34
C GLY A 90 -14.29 -2.56 25.71
N LYS A 91 -13.06 -2.89 26.14
CA LYS A 91 -11.85 -2.39 25.48
C LYS A 91 -11.56 -3.15 24.20
N ILE A 92 -11.02 -2.44 23.21
CA ILE A 92 -10.53 -3.01 21.95
C ILE A 92 -9.02 -2.87 21.96
N GLU A 93 -8.31 -4.00 21.91
CA GLU A 93 -6.86 -4.03 21.86
C GLU A 93 -6.40 -4.77 20.61
N ARG A 94 -5.47 -4.18 19.85
CA ARG A 94 -4.82 -4.89 18.74
C ARG A 94 -3.66 -5.71 19.28
N ARG A 95 -3.72 -7.03 19.07
CA ARG A 95 -2.64 -7.96 19.41
C ARG A 95 -1.88 -8.33 18.15
N PHE A 96 -0.55 -8.25 18.24
CA PHE A 96 0.35 -8.64 17.16
C PHE A 96 0.86 -10.05 17.39
N GLY A 97 0.83 -10.87 16.35
CA GLY A 97 1.38 -12.21 16.30
C GLY A 97 2.53 -12.30 15.30
N GLU A 98 2.88 -13.52 14.91
CA GLU A 98 3.82 -13.74 13.81
C GLU A 98 3.18 -13.33 12.47
N VAL A 99 4.04 -12.99 11.50
CA VAL A 99 3.59 -12.74 10.12
C VAL A 99 3.06 -14.04 9.54
N THR A 100 1.83 -13.99 9.03
CA THR A 100 1.22 -15.15 8.39
C THR A 100 1.77 -15.28 6.97
N GLU A 101 2.19 -16.48 6.58
CA GLU A 101 2.54 -16.74 5.19
C GLU A 101 1.29 -16.66 4.32
N GLY A 102 1.39 -15.99 3.17
CA GLY A 102 0.21 -15.74 2.36
C GLY A 102 0.52 -15.11 1.02
N ILE A 103 -0.54 -14.99 0.22
CA ILE A 103 -0.51 -14.30 -1.06
C ILE A 103 -1.59 -13.23 -1.02
N PHE A 104 -1.26 -12.04 -1.51
CA PHE A 104 -2.24 -10.98 -1.71
C PHE A 104 -1.98 -10.27 -3.03
N GLU A 105 -3.02 -9.62 -3.56
CA GLU A 105 -2.97 -8.93 -4.83
C GLU A 105 -3.35 -7.48 -4.69
N VAL A 106 -2.74 -6.64 -5.51
CA VAL A 106 -3.03 -5.21 -5.56
C VAL A 106 -3.22 -4.79 -7.01
N LEU A 107 -4.29 -4.03 -7.26
CA LEU A 107 -4.52 -3.34 -8.52
C LEU A 107 -4.11 -1.88 -8.38
N LEU A 108 -3.20 -1.42 -9.24
CA LEU A 108 -2.73 -0.05 -9.34
C LEU A 108 -3.00 0.48 -10.74
N PRO A 109 -3.05 1.80 -10.97
CA PRO A 109 -2.99 2.33 -12.33
C PRO A 109 -1.67 1.94 -13.01
N ASP A 110 -1.73 1.60 -14.30
CA ASP A 110 -0.55 1.49 -15.17
C ASP A 110 -0.17 2.91 -15.64
N GLU A 111 0.69 3.57 -14.88
CA GLU A 111 1.19 4.92 -15.13
C GLU A 111 2.51 4.89 -15.90
N ASP A 112 2.66 5.72 -16.94
CA ASP A 112 3.83 5.71 -17.82
C ASP A 112 5.13 6.09 -17.09
N ASP A 113 5.02 6.99 -16.11
CA ASP A 113 6.16 7.49 -15.34
C ASP A 113 6.54 6.59 -14.15
N ALA A 114 5.76 5.54 -13.87
CA ALA A 114 5.99 4.67 -12.74
C ALA A 114 7.25 3.80 -12.93
N ARG A 115 8.04 3.69 -11.85
CA ARG A 115 9.31 2.96 -11.82
C ARG A 115 9.40 1.96 -10.69
N SER A 116 8.78 2.28 -9.55
CA SER A 116 8.81 1.36 -8.41
C SER A 116 7.47 1.30 -7.70
N VAL A 117 7.26 0.18 -7.04
CA VAL A 117 6.14 -0.06 -6.13
C VAL A 117 6.71 -0.26 -4.74
N VAL A 118 6.19 0.50 -3.78
CA VAL A 118 6.67 0.50 -2.41
C VAL A 118 5.54 0.07 -1.48
N LEU A 119 5.75 -1.01 -0.73
CA LEU A 119 4.86 -1.40 0.34
C LEU A 119 5.28 -0.69 1.62
N MET A 120 4.35 0.07 2.17
CA MET A 120 4.50 0.81 3.41
C MET A 120 3.70 0.13 4.52
N GLY A 121 4.24 0.15 5.74
CA GLY A 121 3.48 -0.22 6.92
C GLY A 121 4.31 -0.40 8.17
N ASN A 122 3.69 -1.02 9.18
CA ASN A 122 4.34 -1.30 10.45
C ASN A 122 5.45 -2.38 10.29
N PRO A 123 6.58 -2.28 11.03
CA PRO A 123 7.66 -3.26 10.94
C PRO A 123 7.20 -4.72 11.13
N LEU A 124 7.75 -5.63 10.34
CA LEU A 124 7.45 -7.07 10.39
C LEU A 124 7.83 -7.73 11.71
N VAL A 125 8.81 -7.14 12.41
CA VAL A 125 9.24 -7.58 13.74
C VAL A 125 8.92 -6.46 14.73
N PRO A 126 8.03 -6.70 15.71
CA PRO A 126 7.79 -5.72 16.77
C PRO A 126 9.08 -5.50 17.57
N ALA A 127 9.43 -4.24 17.81
CA ALA A 127 10.54 -3.91 18.70
C ALA A 127 10.27 -4.51 20.09
N LYS A 128 11.24 -5.24 20.65
CA LYS A 128 11.13 -5.78 22.02
C LYS A 128 11.08 -4.62 23.02
N GLY A 129 9.87 -4.24 23.45
CA GLY A 129 9.67 -3.22 24.46
C GLY A 129 8.20 -2.82 24.57
N LYS A 130 7.80 -2.30 25.74
CA LYS A 130 6.48 -1.70 25.98
C LYS A 130 6.37 -0.38 25.21
N ALA A 131 6.28 -0.44 23.89
CA ALA A 131 6.14 0.77 23.07
C ALA A 131 4.75 1.38 23.33
N LYS A 132 4.74 2.54 24.00
CA LYS A 132 3.54 3.37 24.23
C LYS A 132 3.00 4.03 22.94
N HIS A 133 3.66 3.82 21.80
CA HIS A 133 3.25 4.29 20.50
C HIS A 133 3.31 3.14 19.49
N PRO A 134 2.31 2.96 18.62
CA PRO A 134 2.41 2.01 17.52
C PRO A 134 3.66 2.39 16.71
N ALA A 135 4.55 1.42 16.47
CA ALA A 135 5.75 1.63 15.68
C ALA A 135 5.36 2.33 14.37
N ALA A 136 5.90 3.52 14.15
CA ALA A 136 5.44 4.36 13.06
C ALA A 136 5.72 3.69 11.72
N SER A 137 4.75 3.74 10.80
CA SER A 137 4.84 3.04 9.52
C SER A 137 6.03 3.52 8.69
N GLY A 138 6.70 2.60 8.01
CA GLY A 138 7.86 2.86 7.15
C GLY A 138 7.84 1.99 5.89
N GLU A 139 8.87 2.10 5.06
CA GLU A 139 9.05 1.26 3.88
C GLU A 139 9.39 -0.18 4.30
N LEU A 140 8.57 -1.15 3.89
CA LEU A 140 8.74 -2.57 4.18
C LEU A 140 9.43 -3.30 3.04
N ALA A 141 9.07 -2.95 1.80
CA ALA A 141 9.65 -3.53 0.61
C ALA A 141 9.50 -2.58 -0.59
N ARG A 142 10.43 -2.69 -1.53
CA ARG A 142 10.42 -1.97 -2.80
C ARG A 142 10.71 -2.92 -3.93
N PHE A 143 9.97 -2.75 -5.02
CA PHE A 143 10.13 -3.52 -6.25
C PHE A 143 10.20 -2.57 -7.42
N GLU A 144 11.24 -2.71 -8.25
CA GLU A 144 11.28 -2.06 -9.55
C GLU A 144 10.24 -2.69 -10.46
N ILE A 145 9.53 -1.87 -11.22
CA ILE A 145 8.55 -2.31 -12.21
C ILE A 145 9.00 -1.90 -13.62
N PRO A 146 8.77 -2.76 -14.62
CA PRO A 146 9.05 -2.40 -16.00
C PRO A 146 8.21 -1.19 -16.38
N GLY A 147 8.85 -0.04 -16.64
CA GLY A 147 8.15 1.13 -17.15
C GLY A 147 7.36 0.77 -18.40
N ARG A 148 6.24 1.45 -18.63
CA ARG A 148 5.55 1.38 -19.91
C ARG A 148 6.50 2.00 -20.93
N GLY A 149 7.20 1.16 -21.70
CA GLY A 149 8.01 1.64 -22.82
C GLY A 149 7.14 2.58 -23.65
N LYS A 150 7.67 3.73 -24.07
CA LYS A 150 6.92 4.67 -24.91
C LYS A 150 6.33 3.86 -26.05
N GLY A 151 5.01 3.70 -26.06
CA GLY A 151 4.31 3.02 -27.14
C GLY A 151 4.70 3.75 -28.41
N GLY A 152 5.48 3.08 -29.26
CA GLY A 152 5.57 3.46 -30.65
C GLY A 152 4.28 3.01 -31.30
N GLU A 153 3.36 3.95 -31.51
CA GLU A 153 2.75 4.24 -32.82
C GLU A 153 2.07 5.62 -32.77
#